data_AF-A0A831P2T8-F1
#
_entry.id   AF-A0A831P2T8-F1
#
_cell.length_a   1.000
_cell.length_b   1.000
_cell.length_c   1.000
_cell.angle_alpha   90.00
_cell.angle_beta   90.00
_cell.angle_gamma   90.00
#
_symmetry.space_group_name_H-M   'P 1'
#
loop_
_entity.id
_entity.type
_entity.pdbx_description
1 polymer ?
#
loop_
_entity_poly.entity_id
_entity_poly.type
_entity_poly.pdbx_seq_one_letter_code
_entity_poly.pdbx_strand_id
1 'polypeptide(L)' 'QMLTLGQYLQPSIHHLPIARFVPPEEFERLGAVARRMGFRHVASEPMVRSSYHADRQAREVLAGD' A
#
# COMPACT_ATOMS: atom_id res chain seq x y z
N GLN A 1 -11.41 6.78 3.93
CA GLN A 1 -11.18 5.45 3.33
C GLN A 1 -9.66 5.30 3.15
N MET A 2 -9.13 4.11 3.48
CA MET A 2 -7.69 3.79 3.45
C MET A 2 -7.38 2.87 2.26
N LEU A 3 -6.26 3.10 1.58
CA LEU A 3 -5.73 2.24 0.53
C LEU A 3 -4.28 1.86 0.82
N THR A 4 -3.95 0.58 0.72
CA THR A 4 -2.59 0.05 0.85
C THR A 4 -2.14 -0.59 -0.45
N LEU A 5 -0.99 -0.18 -0.99
CA LEU A 5 -0.35 -0.77 -2.15
C LEU A 5 1.01 -1.33 -1.72
N GLY A 6 1.21 -2.64 -1.88
CA GLY A 6 2.44 -3.33 -1.48
C GLY A 6 2.84 -4.40 -2.48
N GLN A 7 4.11 -4.81 -2.43
CA GLN A 7 4.64 -5.86 -3.30
C GLN A 7 4.06 -7.21 -2.89
N TYR A 8 3.54 -7.95 -3.87
CA TYR A 8 3.27 -9.37 -3.70
C TYR A 8 4.58 -10.13 -3.49
N LEU A 9 4.69 -10.81 -2.36
CA LEU A 9 5.76 -11.75 -2.08
C LEU A 9 5.16 -13.14 -2.02
N GLN A 10 5.67 -14.03 -2.86
CA GLN A 10 5.24 -15.42 -2.92
C GLN A 10 5.56 -16.10 -1.58
N PRO A 11 4.56 -16.62 -0.83
CA PRO A 11 4.82 -17.25 0.47
C PRO A 11 5.59 -18.57 0.37
N SER A 12 5.34 -19.33 -0.71
CA SER A 12 6.02 -20.59 -1.01
C SER A 12 5.87 -20.93 -2.50
N ILE A 13 6.65 -21.90 -2.98
CA ILE A 13 6.66 -22.35 -4.38
C ILE A 13 5.30 -22.84 -4.90
N HIS A 14 4.34 -23.15 -4.01
CA HIS A 14 3.00 -23.60 -4.36
C HIS A 14 2.01 -22.45 -4.63
N HIS A 15 2.43 -21.21 -4.41
CA HIS A 15 1.63 -20.01 -4.70
C HIS A 15 2.00 -19.43 -6.06
N LEU A 16 1.21 -18.45 -6.53
CA LEU A 16 1.47 -17.75 -7.78
C LEU A 16 2.92 -17.23 -7.82
N PRO A 17 3.66 -17.45 -8.92
CA PRO A 17 5.01 -16.92 -9.05
C PRO A 17 4.95 -15.39 -9.12
N ILE A 18 6.03 -14.75 -8.65
CA ILE A 18 6.19 -13.30 -8.78
C ILE A 18 6.36 -12.98 -10.26
N ALA A 19 5.42 -12.23 -10.83
CA ALA A 19 5.51 -11.79 -12.22
C ALA A 19 6.57 -10.69 -12.42
N ARG A 20 6.68 -9.77 -11.44
CA ARG A 20 7.72 -8.73 -11.40
C ARG A 20 7.91 -8.18 -10.00
N PHE A 21 9.11 -7.66 -9.75
CA PHE A 21 9.37 -6.74 -8.64
C PHE A 21 9.11 -5.32 -9.12
N VAL A 22 8.17 -4.65 -8.46
CA VAL A 22 7.79 -3.28 -8.81
C VAL A 22 8.85 -2.31 -8.26
N PRO A 23 9.41 -1.40 -9.08
CA PRO A 23 10.36 -0.41 -8.60
C PRO A 23 9.75 0.58 -7.60
N PRO A 24 10.50 1.10 -6.60
CA PRO A 24 10.00 2.06 -5.62
C PRO A 24 9.31 3.28 -6.26
N GLU A 25 9.86 3.83 -7.35
CA GLU A 25 9.30 4.99 -8.03
C GLU A 25 7.92 4.75 -8.64
N GLU A 26 7.58 3.48 -8.93
CA GLU A 26 6.25 3.16 -9.41
C GLU A 26 5.22 3.17 -8.27
N PHE A 27 5.60 2.74 -7.06
CA PHE A 27 4.75 2.88 -5.89
C PHE A 27 4.46 4.36 -5.57
N GLU A 28 5.44 5.24 -5.74
CA GLU A 28 5.24 6.70 -5.58
C GLU A 28 4.19 7.23 -6.57
N ARG A 29 4.33 6.88 -7.86
CA ARG A 29 3.39 7.28 -8.91
C ARG A 29 1.99 6.76 -8.64
N LEU A 30 1.85 5.49 -8.27
CA LEU A 30 0.56 4.87 -7.95
C LEU A 30 -0.07 5.52 -6.72
N GLY A 31 0.72 5.83 -5.70
CA GLY A 31 0.25 6.56 -4.52
C GLY A 31 -0.28 7.95 -4.88
N ALA A 32 0.41 8.68 -5.77
CA ALA A 32 -0.07 9.97 -6.27
C ALA A 32 -1.37 9.84 -7.09
N VAL A 33 -1.49 8.80 -7.92
CA VAL A 33 -2.74 8.51 -8.65
C VAL A 33 -3.89 8.26 -7.68
N ALA A 34 -3.70 7.40 -6.68
CA ALA A 34 -4.73 7.09 -5.69
C ALA A 34 -5.18 8.33 -4.92
N ARG A 35 -4.26 9.21 -4.51
CA ARG A 35 -4.62 10.48 -3.87
C ARG A 35 -5.47 11.37 -4.79
N ARG A 36 -5.12 11.46 -6.08
CA ARG A 36 -5.94 12.19 -7.08
C ARG A 36 -7.32 11.58 -7.31
N MET A 37 -7.47 10.27 -7.09
CA MET A 37 -8.77 9.58 -7.15
C MET A 37 -9.66 9.82 -5.91
N GLY A 38 -9.16 10.53 -4.89
CA GLY A 38 -9.94 10.89 -3.69
C GLY A 38 -9.74 9.97 -2.49
N PHE A 39 -8.78 9.04 -2.53
CA PHE A 39 -8.41 8.27 -1.33
C PHE A 39 -7.72 9.18 -0.31
N ARG A 40 -8.32 9.30 0.88
CA ARG A 40 -7.83 10.21 1.94
C ARG A 40 -6.55 9.71 2.61
N HIS A 41 -6.40 8.39 2.75
CA HIS A 41 -5.21 7.78 3.34
C HIS A 41 -4.66 6.73 2.37
N VAL A 42 -3.40 6.87 1.98
CA VAL A 42 -2.74 6.02 0.99
C VAL A 42 -1.34 5.66 1.50
N ALA A 43 -1.10 4.38 1.75
CA ALA A 43 0.23 3.82 1.97
C ALA A 43 0.64 3.04 0.72
N SER A 44 1.78 3.38 0.10
CA SER A 44 2.20 2.80 -1.17
C SER A 44 3.72 2.63 -1.21
N GLU A 45 4.20 1.45 -0.82
CA GLU A 45 5.62 1.08 -0.80
C GLU A 45 5.75 -0.45 -0.87
N PRO A 46 6.91 -1.01 -1.30
CA PRO A 46 7.06 -2.46 -1.45
C PRO A 46 6.69 -3.29 -0.20
N MET A 47 7.03 -2.78 0.99
CA MET A 47 6.84 -3.49 2.26
C MET A 47 5.52 -3.19 2.96
N VAL A 48 4.65 -2.34 2.39
CA VAL A 48 3.33 -2.06 2.96
C VAL A 48 2.50 -3.34 3.03
N ARG A 49 1.79 -3.52 4.14
CA ARG A 49 0.80 -4.58 4.36
C ARG A 49 -0.47 -3.95 4.93
N SER A 50 -1.61 -4.59 4.71
CA SER A 50 -2.91 -4.12 5.20
C SER A 50 -2.99 -3.99 6.73
N SER A 51 -2.20 -4.79 7.47
CA SER A 51 -2.10 -4.72 8.93
C SER A 51 -0.91 -3.92 9.45
N TYR A 52 0.06 -3.58 8.59
CA TYR A 52 1.26 -2.86 9.01
C TYR A 52 0.90 -1.39 9.25
N HIS A 53 1.01 -0.96 10.52
CA HIS A 53 0.59 0.36 11.01
C HIS A 53 -0.91 0.64 10.98
N ALA A 54 -1.78 -0.38 11.00
CA ALA A 54 -3.23 -0.16 11.06
C ALA A 54 -3.65 0.70 12.27
N ASP A 55 -2.92 0.60 13.38
CA ASP A 55 -3.09 1.41 14.60
C ASP A 55 -2.70 2.89 14.40
N ARG A 56 -1.56 3.18 13.74
CA ARG A 56 -1.17 4.57 13.41
C ARG A 56 -2.02 5.18 12.30
N GLN A 57 -2.35 4.40 11.28
CA GLN A 57 -3.21 4.84 10.18
C GLN A 57 -4.63 5.14 10.66
N ALA A 58 -5.17 4.33 11.60
CA ALA A 58 -6.44 4.64 12.25
C ALA A 58 -6.36 5.96 13.04
N ARG A 59 -5.25 6.24 13.72
CA ARG A 59 -5.07 7.50 14.45
C ARG A 59 -4.99 8.72 13.52
N GLU A 60 -4.34 8.63 12.36
CA GLU A 60 -4.35 9.73 11.37
C GLU A 60 -5.73 9.95 10.75
N VAL A 61 -6.52 8.89 10.55
CA VAL A 61 -7.93 9.02 10.15
C VAL A 61 -8.76 9.73 11.22
N LEU A 62 -8.54 9.41 12.49
CA LEU A 62 -9.31 9.94 13.62
C LEU A 62 -8.86 11.33 14.09
N ALA A 63 -7.63 11.75 13.78
CA ALA A 63 -7.08 13.06 14.16
C ALA A 63 -7.30 14.16 13.10
N GLY A 64 -7.91 13.81 11.96
CA GLY A 64 -8.20 14.71 10.84
C GLY A 64 -9.68 15.05 10.64
N ASP A 65 -10.54 14.67 11.58
CA ASP A 65 -11.93 15.17 11.74
C ASP A 65 -11.97 16.24 12.85
#